data_AF-A0A7W7KQ41-F1
#
_entry.id   AF-A0A7W7KQ41-F1
#
_cell.length_a   1.000
_cell.length_b   1.000
_cell.length_c   1.000
_cell.angle_alpha   90.00
_cell.angle_beta   90.00
_cell.angle_gamma   90.00
#
_symmetry.space_group_name_H-M   'P 1'
#
loop_
_entity.id
_entity.type
_entity.pdbx_description
1 polymer ?
#
loop_
_entity_poly.entity_id
_entity_poly.type
_entity_poly.pdbx_seq_one_letter_code
_entity_poly.pdbx_strand_id
1 'polypeptide(L)'
;MGRDRLKLLALAAMVGFVAGCAPDVPVTRYSLQVCGQEHSSQVRDRWWGSLYVAQLMGDSELVVGVPLAVPGEGGRPATLTAQFHLTTLEDQLRRAPEQLKGRYAIGAAQAGRSRPGEGAAVLFREQPEDALRASAGELVIDSVEIVRREDDTAYGVMSGHYRFEARSDADQSTCAIAGSFKDGTFKLVGDSS
;
A
#
# COMPACT_ATOMS: atom_id res chain seq x y z
N MET A 1 18.69 -3.18 73.25
CA MET A 1 17.38 -2.77 73.81
C MET A 1 17.28 -1.25 73.66
N GLY A 2 16.33 -0.74 72.84
CA GLY A 2 16.00 0.69 72.58
C GLY A 2 17.04 1.47 71.77
N ARG A 3 16.89 1.93 70.51
CA ARG A 3 15.80 2.50 69.68
C ARG A 3 15.47 3.97 69.99
N ASP A 4 15.92 4.86 69.10
CA ASP A 4 15.33 6.14 68.60
C ASP A 4 16.45 7.18 68.32
N ARG A 5 16.48 8.03 67.27
CA ARG A 5 15.68 8.29 66.05
C ARG A 5 16.39 9.44 65.29
N LEU A 6 16.06 9.59 63.99
CA LEU A 6 16.20 10.79 63.12
C LEU A 6 17.63 11.05 62.59
N LYS A 7 17.90 11.35 61.30
CA LYS A 7 17.06 11.86 60.20
C LYS A 7 17.92 12.01 58.91
N LEU A 8 17.26 11.94 57.74
CA LEU A 8 17.69 12.40 56.39
C LEU A 8 18.86 11.61 55.74
N LEU A 9 18.94 11.35 54.44
CA LEU A 9 18.26 11.86 53.25
C LEU A 9 18.48 10.83 52.12
N ALA A 10 17.49 10.68 51.25
CA ALA A 10 17.53 9.86 50.05
C ALA A 10 18.62 10.30 49.07
N LEU A 11 19.21 9.34 48.35
CA LEU A 11 19.57 9.56 46.95
C LEU A 11 19.43 8.26 46.18
N ALA A 12 18.35 8.21 45.41
CA ALA A 12 18.17 7.31 44.30
C ALA A 12 19.18 7.66 43.20
N ALA A 13 19.77 6.63 42.58
CA ALA A 13 20.30 6.73 41.23
C ALA A 13 19.85 5.47 40.48
N MET A 14 18.57 5.46 40.10
CA MET A 14 18.13 4.65 38.97
C MET A 14 18.81 5.22 37.73
N VAL A 15 19.86 4.54 37.27
CA VAL A 15 20.36 4.72 35.91
C VAL A 15 19.39 3.96 35.01
N GLY A 16 18.24 4.59 34.74
CA GLY A 16 17.39 4.21 33.63
C GLY A 16 18.15 4.55 32.36
N PHE A 17 18.72 3.52 31.71
CA PHE A 17 19.19 3.64 30.34
C PHE A 17 18.06 4.24 29.52
N VAL A 18 18.28 5.46 29.02
CA VAL A 18 17.47 6.06 27.99
C VAL A 18 17.72 5.21 26.74
N ALA A 19 16.93 4.15 26.58
CA ALA A 19 16.77 3.52 25.29
C ALA A 19 16.15 4.61 24.41
N GLY A 20 17.00 5.32 23.66
CA GLY A 20 16.56 6.18 22.58
C GLY A 20 15.72 5.31 21.66
N CYS A 21 14.40 5.48 21.70
CA CYS A 21 13.50 4.88 20.75
C CYS A 21 13.93 5.37 19.38
N ALA A 22 14.68 4.55 18.65
CA ALA A 22 14.76 4.70 17.21
C ALA A 22 13.31 4.71 16.71
N PRO A 23 12.92 5.65 15.84
CA PRO A 23 11.55 5.69 15.34
C PRO A 23 11.20 4.31 14.77
N ASP A 24 10.04 3.78 15.17
CA ASP A 24 9.57 2.47 14.71
C ASP A 24 9.57 2.45 13.18
N VAL A 25 10.28 1.49 12.60
CA VAL A 25 10.30 1.31 11.14
C VAL A 25 8.88 0.96 10.70
N PRO A 26 8.30 1.69 9.73
CA PRO A 26 6.95 1.39 9.24
C PRO A 26 6.89 -0.06 8.73
N VAL A 27 5.82 -0.77 9.09
CA VAL A 27 5.59 -2.15 8.66
C VAL A 27 4.37 -2.17 7.76
N THR A 28 4.61 -2.29 6.47
CA THR A 28 3.53 -2.49 5.50
C THR A 28 3.12 -3.96 5.49
N ARG A 29 1.81 -4.21 5.48
CA ARG A 29 1.23 -5.56 5.46
C ARG A 29 0.39 -5.76 4.22
N TYR A 30 0.62 -6.87 3.53
CA TYR A 30 -0.11 -7.27 2.35
C TYR A 30 -0.76 -8.63 2.55
N SER A 31 -1.98 -8.77 2.07
CA SER A 31 -2.68 -10.05 1.91
C SER A 31 -3.30 -10.10 0.52
N LEU A 32 -3.22 -11.24 -0.13
CA LEU A 32 -3.82 -11.50 -1.44
C LEU A 32 -4.25 -12.96 -1.48
N GLN A 33 -5.48 -13.17 -1.91
CA GLN A 33 -6.02 -14.46 -2.28
C GLN A 33 -6.19 -14.50 -3.79
N VAL A 34 -5.61 -15.53 -4.43
CA VAL A 34 -5.72 -15.80 -5.87
C VAL A 34 -6.30 -17.19 -6.04
N CYS A 35 -7.52 -17.27 -6.59
CA CYS A 35 -8.20 -18.53 -6.90
C CYS A 35 -8.27 -19.48 -5.70
N GLY A 36 -8.50 -18.93 -4.51
CA GLY A 36 -8.55 -19.69 -3.25
C GLY A 36 -7.21 -19.85 -2.53
N GLN A 37 -6.07 -19.60 -3.18
CA GLN A 37 -4.75 -19.65 -2.56
C GLN A 37 -4.42 -18.33 -1.87
N GLU A 38 -4.03 -18.38 -0.60
CA GLU A 38 -3.71 -17.19 0.19
C GLU A 38 -2.20 -16.92 0.23
N HIS A 39 -1.85 -15.65 0.08
CA HIS A 39 -0.51 -15.12 0.15
C HIS A 39 -0.50 -13.93 1.10
N SER A 40 0.45 -13.89 2.02
CA SER A 40 0.64 -12.75 2.90
C SER A 40 2.11 -12.40 2.96
N SER A 41 2.41 -11.10 2.97
CA SER A 41 3.78 -10.62 3.16
C SER A 41 3.79 -9.40 4.07
N GLN A 42 4.93 -9.19 4.72
CA GLN A 42 5.20 -7.98 5.48
C GLN A 42 6.48 -7.38 4.95
N VAL A 43 6.43 -6.11 4.59
CA VAL A 43 7.59 -5.38 4.12
C VAL A 43 7.97 -4.38 5.21
N ARG A 44 9.18 -4.55 5.72
CA ARG A 44 9.84 -3.55 6.57
C ARG A 44 10.82 -2.83 5.68
N ASP A 45 10.48 -1.62 5.29
CA ASP A 45 11.40 -0.79 4.52
C ASP A 45 11.82 0.42 5.37
N ARG A 46 13.13 0.68 5.37
CA ARG A 46 13.68 1.93 5.92
C ARG A 46 13.51 3.08 4.92
N TRP A 47 13.26 2.75 3.66
CA TRP A 47 13.06 3.65 2.55
C TRP A 47 11.57 3.62 2.19
N TRP A 48 10.87 4.72 2.43
CA TRP A 48 9.44 4.85 2.17
C TRP A 48 9.14 4.65 0.66
N GLY A 49 8.35 3.64 0.30
CA GLY A 49 8.13 3.23 -1.09
C GLY A 49 7.69 1.77 -1.27
N SER A 50 6.94 1.22 -0.32
CA SER A 50 6.45 -0.15 -0.37
C SER A 50 5.24 -0.32 -1.32
N LEU A 51 4.51 0.77 -1.58
CA LEU A 51 3.36 0.85 -2.48
C LEU A 51 3.70 1.75 -3.66
N TYR A 52 3.39 1.32 -4.88
CA TYR A 52 3.52 2.17 -6.06
C TYR A 52 2.24 2.98 -6.24
N VAL A 53 2.36 4.32 -6.21
CA VAL A 53 1.24 5.22 -6.48
C VAL A 53 1.74 6.35 -7.36
N ALA A 54 1.12 6.53 -8.53
CA ALA A 54 1.55 7.54 -9.49
C ALA A 54 0.37 8.10 -10.30
N GLN A 55 0.44 9.38 -10.60
CA GLN A 55 -0.44 10.08 -11.52
C GLN A 55 0.43 11.07 -12.29
N LEU A 56 0.34 11.05 -13.63
CA LEU A 56 1.06 12.01 -14.46
C LEU A 56 0.40 13.39 -14.39
N MET A 57 1.17 14.43 -14.66
CA MET A 57 0.66 15.80 -14.67
C MET A 57 -0.36 16.01 -15.80
N GLY A 58 -1.51 16.59 -15.47
CA GLY A 58 -2.60 16.81 -16.42
C GLY A 58 -3.43 15.57 -16.71
N ASP A 59 -3.12 14.42 -16.10
CA ASP A 59 -3.86 13.18 -16.30
C ASP A 59 -4.87 12.95 -15.18
N SER A 60 -5.96 12.26 -15.52
CA SER A 60 -6.95 11.75 -14.56
C SER A 60 -6.68 10.31 -14.13
N GLU A 61 -5.70 9.65 -14.74
CA GLU A 61 -5.33 8.27 -14.43
C GLU A 61 -4.39 8.22 -13.22
N LEU A 62 -4.82 7.52 -12.18
CA LEU A 62 -4.04 7.16 -11.02
C LEU A 62 -3.72 5.66 -11.07
N VAL A 63 -2.44 5.33 -11.03
CA VAL A 63 -1.98 3.94 -10.94
C VAL A 63 -1.65 3.62 -9.48
N VAL A 64 -2.23 2.53 -8.97
CA VAL A 64 -1.90 1.95 -7.65
C VAL A 64 -1.41 0.52 -7.86
N GLY A 65 -0.14 0.26 -7.55
CA GLY A 65 0.47 -1.07 -7.63
C GLY A 65 0.74 -1.64 -6.24
N VAL A 66 0.14 -2.81 -5.95
CA VAL A 66 0.33 -3.56 -4.71
C VAL A 66 1.27 -4.74 -5.00
N PRO A 67 2.56 -4.65 -4.64
CA PRO A 67 3.51 -5.74 -4.85
C PRO A 67 3.42 -6.76 -3.71
N LEU A 68 3.36 -8.05 -4.05
CA LEU A 68 3.45 -9.15 -3.11
C LEU A 68 4.59 -10.10 -3.48
N ALA A 69 5.51 -10.31 -2.54
CA ALA A 69 6.50 -11.37 -2.67
C ALA A 69 5.82 -12.72 -2.43
N VAL A 70 5.90 -13.61 -3.41
CA VAL A 70 5.39 -14.99 -3.33
C VAL A 70 6.53 -15.98 -3.59
N PRO A 71 6.45 -17.22 -3.09
CA PRO A 71 7.38 -18.28 -3.48
C PRO A 71 7.31 -18.50 -4.99
N GLY A 72 8.44 -18.33 -5.70
CA GLY A 72 8.56 -18.62 -7.12
C GLY A 72 9.10 -20.02 -7.40
N GLU A 73 9.15 -20.39 -8.67
CA GLU A 73 9.72 -21.67 -9.09
C GLU A 73 11.23 -21.75 -8.80
N GLY A 74 11.70 -22.94 -8.42
CA GLY A 74 13.11 -23.15 -8.07
C GLY A 74 13.57 -22.47 -6.78
N GLY A 75 12.64 -22.04 -5.92
CA GLY A 75 12.95 -21.46 -4.60
C GLY A 75 13.41 -20.00 -4.62
N ARG A 76 13.33 -19.31 -5.78
CA ARG A 76 13.55 -17.87 -5.87
C ARG A 76 12.23 -17.14 -5.60
N PRO A 77 12.20 -16.06 -4.81
CA PRO A 77 10.99 -15.27 -4.63
C PRO A 77 10.59 -14.63 -5.96
N ALA A 78 9.31 -14.73 -6.30
CA ALA A 78 8.71 -14.03 -7.44
C ALA A 78 7.83 -12.88 -6.94
N THR A 79 7.66 -11.83 -7.74
CA THR A 79 6.75 -10.72 -7.41
C THR A 79 5.42 -10.87 -8.15
N LEU A 80 4.34 -10.99 -7.38
CA LEU A 80 2.97 -10.94 -7.85
C LEU A 80 2.41 -9.54 -7.58
N THR A 81 1.97 -8.84 -8.61
CA THR A 81 1.52 -7.44 -8.49
C THR A 81 0.08 -7.30 -8.91
N ALA A 82 -0.76 -6.77 -8.01
CA ALA A 82 -2.08 -6.27 -8.35
C ALA A 82 -1.95 -4.78 -8.70
N GLN A 83 -2.18 -4.42 -9.96
CA GLN A 83 -2.11 -3.05 -10.46
C GLN A 83 -3.51 -2.56 -10.78
N PHE A 84 -3.87 -1.41 -10.21
CA PHE A 84 -5.14 -0.73 -10.43
C PHE A 84 -4.89 0.54 -11.23
N HIS A 85 -5.68 0.73 -12.28
CA HIS A 85 -5.72 1.91 -13.12
C HIS A 85 -7.04 2.61 -12.84
N LEU A 86 -7.00 3.64 -12.00
CA LEU A 86 -8.17 4.33 -11.48
C LEU A 86 -8.35 5.66 -12.20
N THR A 87 -9.59 6.00 -12.53
CA THR A 87 -9.94 7.34 -12.96
C THR A 87 -10.29 8.20 -11.74
N THR A 88 -9.60 9.32 -11.62
CA THR A 88 -9.69 10.30 -10.54
C THR A 88 -9.90 11.70 -11.13
N LEU A 89 -9.87 12.74 -10.31
CA LEU A 89 -9.73 14.10 -10.83
C LEU A 89 -8.31 14.33 -11.36
N GLU A 90 -8.18 15.28 -12.29
CA GLU A 90 -6.87 15.70 -12.82
C GLU A 90 -5.94 16.14 -11.67
N ASP A 91 -4.71 15.63 -11.66
CA ASP A 91 -3.69 15.91 -10.64
C ASP A 91 -4.11 15.63 -9.18
N GLN A 92 -5.14 14.82 -8.93
CA GLN A 92 -5.70 14.63 -7.59
C GLN A 92 -4.66 14.16 -6.57
N LEU A 93 -3.74 13.27 -6.95
CA LEU A 93 -2.65 12.79 -6.10
C LEU A 93 -1.78 13.93 -5.55
N ARG A 94 -1.59 14.99 -6.34
CA ARG A 94 -0.78 16.15 -5.95
C ARG A 94 -1.60 17.19 -5.21
N ARG A 95 -2.80 17.50 -5.71
CA ARG A 95 -3.60 18.64 -5.24
C ARG A 95 -4.45 18.33 -4.01
N ALA A 96 -4.94 17.09 -3.90
CA ALA A 96 -5.85 16.66 -2.85
C ALA A 96 -5.76 15.13 -2.62
N PRO A 97 -4.58 14.60 -2.21
CA PRO A 97 -4.37 13.16 -2.03
C PRO A 97 -5.34 12.51 -1.02
N GLU A 98 -5.79 13.26 -0.01
CA GLU A 98 -6.77 12.80 0.96
C GLU A 98 -8.13 12.44 0.33
N GLN A 99 -8.47 13.04 -0.81
CA GLN A 99 -9.70 12.76 -1.56
C GLN A 99 -9.61 11.45 -2.37
N LEU A 100 -8.44 10.81 -2.43
CA LEU A 100 -8.31 9.48 -3.04
C LEU A 100 -9.01 8.40 -2.21
N LYS A 101 -9.30 8.67 -0.93
CA LYS A 101 -10.13 7.81 -0.08
C LYS A 101 -11.51 7.63 -0.71
N GLY A 102 -11.93 6.38 -0.86
CA GLY A 102 -13.23 6.07 -1.44
C GLY A 102 -13.30 4.67 -2.02
N ARG A 103 -14.42 4.41 -2.68
CA ARG A 103 -14.68 3.16 -3.40
C ARG A 103 -14.55 3.41 -4.89
N TYR A 104 -13.79 2.54 -5.55
CA TYR A 104 -13.60 2.52 -6.99
C TYR A 104 -14.23 1.25 -7.55
N ALA A 105 -15.14 1.41 -8.52
CA ALA A 105 -15.67 0.30 -9.28
C ALA A 105 -14.59 -0.20 -10.25
N ILE A 106 -14.27 -1.48 -10.18
CA ILE A 106 -13.27 -2.11 -11.04
C ILE A 106 -14.00 -2.96 -12.08
N GLY A 107 -13.70 -2.74 -13.35
CA GLY A 107 -14.24 -3.53 -14.45
C GLY A 107 -13.18 -3.91 -15.47
N ALA A 108 -13.64 -4.48 -16.58
CA ALA A 108 -12.81 -4.66 -17.77
C ALA A 108 -12.27 -3.30 -18.24
N ALA A 109 -11.00 -3.26 -18.65
CA ALA A 109 -10.42 -2.07 -19.27
C ALA A 109 -11.23 -1.72 -20.53
N GLN A 110 -11.88 -0.56 -20.54
CA GLN A 110 -12.66 -0.08 -21.69
C GLN A 110 -11.91 1.07 -22.36
N ALA A 111 -11.76 1.00 -23.68
CA ALA A 111 -11.34 2.15 -24.47
C ALA A 111 -12.51 3.16 -24.52
N GLY A 112 -12.45 4.23 -23.74
CA GLY A 112 -13.53 5.21 -23.63
C GLY A 112 -13.37 6.21 -22.49
N ARG A 113 -14.42 6.98 -22.20
CA ARG A 113 -14.47 7.93 -21.07
C ARG A 113 -14.90 7.20 -19.80
N SER A 114 -13.93 6.67 -19.06
CA SER A 114 -14.13 6.25 -17.67
C SER A 114 -14.47 7.46 -16.81
N ARG A 115 -15.29 7.26 -15.77
CA ARG A 115 -15.67 8.33 -14.83
C ARG A 115 -14.81 8.29 -13.58
N PRO A 116 -14.64 9.41 -12.87
CA PRO A 116 -14.03 9.39 -11.55
C PRO A 116 -14.71 8.37 -10.63
N GLY A 117 -13.92 7.53 -9.97
CA GLY A 117 -14.43 6.41 -9.16
C GLY A 117 -14.60 5.10 -9.92
N GLU A 118 -14.20 5.03 -11.19
CA GLU A 118 -14.11 3.79 -11.98
C GLU A 118 -12.64 3.44 -12.25
N GLY A 119 -12.39 2.21 -12.68
CA GLY A 119 -11.06 1.77 -13.06
C GLY A 119 -11.01 0.34 -13.58
N ALA A 120 -9.79 -0.10 -13.88
CA ALA A 120 -9.48 -1.47 -14.24
C ALA A 120 -8.40 -2.02 -13.31
N ALA A 121 -8.28 -3.34 -13.24
CA ALA A 121 -7.20 -3.99 -12.51
C ALA A 121 -6.59 -5.14 -13.31
N VAL A 122 -5.30 -5.34 -13.09
CA VAL A 122 -4.52 -6.44 -13.67
C VAL A 122 -3.69 -7.06 -12.57
N LEU A 123 -3.68 -8.40 -12.51
CA LEU A 123 -2.82 -9.17 -11.65
C LEU A 123 -1.81 -9.93 -12.51
N PHE A 124 -0.52 -9.75 -12.28
CA PHE A 124 0.52 -10.39 -13.09
C PHE A 124 1.72 -10.81 -12.24
N ARG A 125 2.42 -11.85 -12.69
CA ARG A 125 3.65 -12.36 -12.07
C ARG A 125 4.80 -12.21 -13.04
N GLU A 126 5.65 -11.20 -12.84
CA GLU A 126 6.92 -10.92 -13.56
C GLU A 126 6.89 -10.81 -15.11
N GLN A 127 6.13 -11.67 -15.80
CA GLN A 127 5.86 -11.68 -17.23
C GLN A 127 4.36 -11.38 -17.49
N PRO A 128 4.05 -10.56 -18.51
CA PRO A 128 2.68 -10.09 -18.77
C PRO A 128 1.77 -11.10 -19.47
N GLU A 129 2.31 -12.17 -20.08
CA GLU A 129 1.50 -13.19 -20.76
C GLU A 129 0.50 -13.94 -19.85
N ASP A 130 0.81 -14.09 -18.57
CA ASP A 130 -0.04 -14.77 -17.58
C ASP A 130 -0.91 -13.79 -16.78
N ALA A 131 -1.11 -12.58 -17.29
CA ALA A 131 -1.88 -11.56 -16.60
C ALA A 131 -3.37 -11.92 -16.50
N LEU A 132 -3.92 -11.82 -15.28
CA LEU A 132 -5.34 -11.92 -15.01
C LEU A 132 -5.94 -10.52 -15.00
N ARG A 133 -6.92 -10.26 -15.87
CA ARG A 133 -7.58 -8.95 -15.99
C ARG A 133 -8.91 -8.94 -15.27
N ALA A 134 -9.18 -7.91 -14.50
CA ALA A 134 -10.45 -7.78 -13.81
C ALA A 134 -11.63 -7.72 -14.80
N SER A 135 -12.69 -8.47 -14.52
CA SER A 135 -13.97 -8.37 -15.21
C SER A 135 -14.95 -7.47 -14.45
N ALA A 136 -15.02 -7.64 -13.13
CA ALA A 136 -15.89 -6.88 -12.24
C ALA A 136 -15.39 -6.96 -10.79
N GLY A 137 -15.56 -5.87 -10.04
CA GLY A 137 -15.21 -5.83 -8.62
C GLY A 137 -15.03 -4.41 -8.11
N GLU A 138 -14.20 -4.28 -7.08
CA GLU A 138 -13.95 -3.01 -6.42
C GLU A 138 -12.58 -2.95 -5.75
N LEU A 139 -12.10 -1.72 -5.63
CA LEU A 139 -11.03 -1.31 -4.72
C LEU A 139 -11.59 -0.27 -3.76
N VAL A 140 -11.36 -0.45 -2.47
CA VAL A 140 -11.67 0.52 -1.43
C VAL A 140 -10.37 1.03 -0.84
N ILE A 141 -10.16 2.34 -0.93
CA ILE A 141 -9.09 3.05 -0.24
C ILE A 141 -9.70 3.57 1.06
N ASP A 142 -9.28 3.01 2.19
CA ASP A 142 -9.84 3.28 3.52
C ASP A 142 -9.26 4.55 4.14
N SER A 143 -7.96 4.78 3.93
CA SER A 143 -7.21 5.89 4.50
C SER A 143 -6.09 6.35 3.58
N VAL A 144 -5.85 7.65 3.60
CA VAL A 144 -4.70 8.30 2.99
C VAL A 144 -4.22 9.36 3.97
N GLU A 145 -2.98 9.24 4.44
CA GLU A 145 -2.35 10.18 5.36
C GLU A 145 -1.06 10.70 4.74
N ILE A 146 -0.83 12.01 4.81
CA ILE A 146 0.37 12.64 4.26
C ILE A 146 1.34 12.91 5.40
N VAL A 147 2.50 12.25 5.35
CA VAL A 147 3.60 12.41 6.30
C VAL A 147 4.70 13.21 5.60
N ARG A 148 4.96 14.42 6.10
CA ARG A 148 6.05 15.27 5.62
C ARG A 148 7.31 15.02 6.44
N ARG A 149 8.46 14.88 5.78
CA ARG A 149 9.78 14.86 6.43
C ARG A 149 10.39 16.26 6.53
N GLU A 150 11.44 16.35 7.35
CA GLU A 150 12.32 17.52 7.47
C GLU A 150 13.16 17.80 6.21
N ASP A 151 13.28 16.84 5.27
CA ASP A 151 14.05 16.93 4.03
C ASP A 151 13.21 17.37 2.81
N ASP A 152 12.07 18.01 3.06
CA ASP A 152 11.05 18.43 2.07
C ASP A 152 10.45 17.30 1.21
N THR A 153 10.79 16.02 1.45
CA THR A 153 10.14 14.92 0.76
C THR A 153 8.83 14.56 1.46
N ALA A 154 7.72 14.73 0.73
CA ALA A 154 6.40 14.30 1.19
C ALA A 154 6.16 12.82 0.85
N TYR A 155 5.65 12.07 1.81
CA TYR A 155 5.22 10.68 1.64
C TYR A 155 3.75 10.56 2.00
N GLY A 156 3.07 9.61 1.35
CA GLY A 156 1.74 9.19 1.72
C GLY A 156 1.75 7.81 2.34
N VAL A 157 0.88 7.59 3.31
CA VAL A 157 0.52 6.28 3.85
C VAL A 157 -0.90 5.98 3.40
N MET A 158 -1.11 4.86 2.74
CA MET A 158 -2.38 4.41 2.21
C MET A 158 -2.72 3.02 2.74
N SER A 159 -3.98 2.83 3.11
CA SER A 159 -4.52 1.50 3.38
C SER A 159 -5.80 1.27 2.60
N GLY A 160 -6.03 0.03 2.20
CA GLY A 160 -7.20 -0.35 1.43
C GLY A 160 -7.36 -1.86 1.29
N HIS A 161 -8.47 -2.23 0.67
CA HIS A 161 -8.81 -3.61 0.37
C HIS A 161 -9.53 -3.69 -0.98
N TYR A 162 -9.44 -4.84 -1.63
CA TYR A 162 -10.00 -5.05 -2.94
C TYR A 162 -10.57 -6.45 -3.08
N ARG A 163 -11.55 -6.56 -3.96
CA ARG A 163 -12.12 -7.84 -4.38
C ARG A 163 -12.59 -7.70 -5.82
N PHE A 164 -12.14 -8.59 -6.69
CA PHE A 164 -12.58 -8.62 -8.07
C PHE A 164 -12.55 -10.03 -8.65
N GLU A 165 -13.39 -10.28 -9.63
CA GLU A 165 -13.24 -11.43 -10.52
C GLU A 165 -12.23 -11.06 -11.60
N ALA A 166 -11.31 -11.98 -11.88
CA ALA A 166 -10.30 -11.82 -12.91
C ALA A 166 -10.42 -12.95 -13.94
N ARG A 167 -10.15 -12.61 -15.20
CA ARG A 167 -10.15 -13.54 -16.33
C ARG A 167 -8.74 -13.66 -16.88
N SER A 168 -8.33 -14.90 -17.15
CA SER A 168 -7.09 -15.21 -17.84
C SER A 168 -7.25 -14.99 -19.33
N ASP A 169 -6.32 -14.26 -19.95
CA ASP A 169 -6.33 -14.07 -21.41
C ASP A 169 -5.94 -15.38 -22.14
N ALA A 170 -5.10 -16.22 -21.52
CA ALA A 170 -4.57 -17.45 -22.13
C ALA A 170 -5.62 -18.55 -22.29
N ASP A 171 -6.45 -18.77 -21.26
CA ASP A 171 -7.38 -19.91 -21.22
C ASP A 171 -8.83 -19.50 -20.90
N GLN A 172 -9.09 -18.20 -20.74
CA GLN A 172 -10.43 -17.64 -20.49
C GLN A 172 -11.06 -18.11 -19.18
N SER A 173 -10.28 -18.75 -18.30
CA SER A 173 -10.72 -19.14 -16.97
C SER A 173 -10.98 -17.91 -16.10
N THR A 174 -11.88 -18.07 -15.13
CA THR A 174 -12.23 -17.01 -14.17
C THR A 174 -11.76 -17.38 -12.77
N CYS A 175 -11.34 -16.36 -12.03
CA CYS A 175 -10.72 -16.52 -10.73
C CYS A 175 -11.13 -15.37 -9.82
N ALA A 176 -11.52 -15.69 -8.59
CA ALA A 176 -11.77 -14.68 -7.57
C ALA A 176 -10.44 -14.20 -6.97
N ILE A 177 -10.26 -12.89 -6.96
CA ILE A 177 -9.14 -12.18 -6.35
C ILE A 177 -9.66 -11.35 -5.19
N ALA A 178 -8.99 -11.41 -4.05
CA ALA A 178 -9.27 -10.54 -2.92
C ALA A 178 -7.98 -10.19 -2.21
N GLY A 179 -7.88 -9.01 -1.61
CA GLY A 179 -6.66 -8.65 -0.89
C GLY A 179 -6.76 -7.36 -0.14
N SER A 180 -5.68 -7.03 0.55
CA SER A 180 -5.53 -5.80 1.31
C SER A 180 -4.09 -5.34 1.34
N PHE A 181 -3.92 -4.04 1.49
CA PHE A 181 -2.66 -3.40 1.80
C PHE A 181 -2.90 -2.46 2.98
N LYS A 182 -2.07 -2.59 4.00
CA LYS A 182 -2.18 -1.79 5.22
C LYS A 182 -0.86 -1.11 5.50
N ASP A 183 -0.94 0.18 5.83
CA ASP A 183 0.21 1.04 6.11
C ASP A 183 1.19 1.05 4.91
N GLY A 184 0.64 1.06 3.69
CA GLY A 184 1.39 1.10 2.43
C GLY A 184 1.96 2.49 2.19
N THR A 185 3.27 2.58 2.02
CA THR A 185 3.97 3.87 1.92
C THR A 185 4.28 4.18 0.47
N PHE A 186 4.01 5.41 0.02
CA PHE A 186 4.30 5.85 -1.34
C PHE A 186 4.89 7.27 -1.32
N LYS A 187 5.71 7.59 -2.33
CA LYS A 187 6.31 8.91 -2.46
C LYS A 187 5.33 9.86 -3.14
N LEU A 188 5.17 11.07 -2.59
CA LEU A 188 4.54 12.18 -3.30
C LEU A 188 5.65 12.94 -4.01
N VAL A 189 5.69 12.84 -5.34
CA VAL A 189 6.61 13.66 -6.13
C VAL A 189 6.01 15.06 -6.20
N GLY A 190 6.61 16.00 -5.48
CA GLY A 190 6.29 17.42 -5.62
C GLY A 190 6.76 17.97 -6.97
N ASP A 191 6.25 19.13 -7.36
CA ASP A 191 6.69 19.79 -8.59
C ASP A 191 8.18 20.12 -8.48
N SER A 192 9.00 19.46 -9.30
CA SER A 192 10.35 19.92 -9.60
C SER A 192 10.19 21.29 -10.27
N SER A 193 10.41 22.36 -9.51
CA SER A 193 10.43 23.73 -10.00
C SER A 193 11.65 23.97 -10.88
#